data_AF-A0A7K3Y022-F1
#
_entry.id   AF-A0A7K3Y022-F1
#
_cell.length_a   1.000
_cell.length_b   1.000
_cell.length_c   1.000
_cell.angle_alpha   90.00
_cell.angle_beta   90.00
_cell.angle_gamma   90.00
#
_symmetry.space_group_name_H-M   'P 1'
#
loop_
_entity.id
_entity.type
_entity.pdbx_description
1 polymer ?
#
loop_
_entity_poly.entity_id
_entity_poly.type
_entity_poly.pdbx_seq_one_letter_code
_entity_poly.pdbx_strand_id
1 'polypeptide(L)'
;MIGQNILSLRTKQGMTQEELAQKVDVARQTVAKWESGDAIPDLDNACKISEVFDVSLDALVHHDEEHVGYPIPPRGLHLFGVVRMGERGQIVIPKRARDVFGLHAGSELLMLGDESQGIALQRVEDAVAQLERFGRAVNERVSADPE
;
A
#
# COMPACT_ATOMS: atom_id res chain seq x y z
N MET A 1 -12.62 8.10 12.29
CA MET A 1 -11.48 7.48 11.58
C MET A 1 -11.93 6.78 10.32
N ILE A 2 -12.54 5.58 10.35
CA ILE A 2 -12.93 4.87 9.10
C ILE A 2 -13.85 5.68 8.17
N GLY A 3 -14.82 6.43 8.71
CA GLY A 3 -15.72 7.27 7.89
C GLY A 3 -15.01 8.36 7.10
N GLN A 4 -14.04 9.03 7.72
CA GLN A 4 -13.19 10.03 7.05
C GLN A 4 -12.30 9.37 5.99
N ASN A 5 -11.79 8.17 6.25
CA ASN A 5 -11.01 7.41 5.28
C ASN A 5 -11.84 7.03 4.05
N ILE A 6 -13.08 6.57 4.25
CA ILE A 6 -14.03 6.27 3.16
C ILE A 6 -14.29 7.54 2.33
N LEU A 7 -14.57 8.66 2.98
CA LEU A 7 -14.81 9.94 2.32
C LEU A 7 -13.59 10.41 1.51
N SER A 8 -12.39 10.36 2.11
CA SER A 8 -11.11 10.73 1.49
C SER A 8 -10.82 9.86 0.25
N LEU A 9 -11.01 8.54 0.35
CA LEU A 9 -10.78 7.62 -0.77
C LEU A 9 -11.82 7.80 -1.88
N ARG A 10 -13.10 7.92 -1.52
CA ARG A 10 -14.19 8.14 -2.48
C ARG A 10 -13.96 9.42 -3.29
N THR A 11 -13.63 10.51 -2.61
CA THR A 11 -13.40 11.81 -3.26
C THR A 11 -12.13 11.82 -4.11
N LYS A 12 -11.05 11.16 -3.66
CA LYS A 12 -9.82 10.97 -4.46
C LYS A 12 -10.07 10.22 -5.77
N GLN A 13 -11.00 9.26 -5.79
CA GLN A 13 -11.40 8.55 -7.00
C GLN A 13 -12.51 9.24 -7.80
N GLY A 14 -12.98 10.43 -7.38
CA GLY A 14 -14.03 11.17 -8.08
C GLY A 14 -15.42 10.50 -8.02
N MET A 15 -15.64 9.57 -7.09
CA MET A 15 -16.90 8.83 -6.96
C MET A 15 -17.94 9.60 -6.16
N THR A 16 -19.21 9.42 -6.48
CA THR A 16 -20.37 9.83 -5.70
C THR A 16 -20.71 8.77 -4.64
N GLN A 17 -21.48 9.16 -3.61
CA GLN A 17 -21.96 8.20 -2.60
C GLN A 17 -22.84 7.10 -3.21
N GLU A 18 -23.58 7.43 -4.28
CA GLU A 18 -24.42 6.47 -5.00
C GLU A 18 -23.57 5.41 -5.72
N GLU A 19 -22.51 5.84 -6.41
CA GLU A 19 -21.60 4.92 -7.11
C GLU A 19 -20.86 3.98 -6.14
N LEU A 20 -20.41 4.49 -4.99
CA LEU A 20 -19.81 3.64 -3.96
C LEU A 20 -20.84 2.65 -3.41
N ALA A 21 -22.06 3.11 -3.13
CA ALA A 21 -23.13 2.27 -2.61
C ALA A 21 -23.48 1.12 -3.56
N GLN A 22 -23.53 1.40 -4.87
CA GLN A 22 -23.73 0.37 -5.91
C GLN A 22 -22.59 -0.64 -5.95
N LYS A 23 -21.33 -0.19 -5.82
CA LYS A 23 -20.16 -1.08 -5.83
C LYS A 23 -20.09 -2.03 -4.64
N VAL A 24 -20.63 -1.64 -3.48
CA VAL A 24 -20.59 -2.44 -2.25
C VAL A 24 -21.93 -3.07 -1.90
N ASP A 25 -22.93 -2.94 -2.78
CA ASP A 25 -24.29 -3.49 -2.67
C ASP A 25 -25.05 -3.04 -1.42
N VAL A 26 -25.11 -1.72 -1.21
CA VAL A 26 -25.87 -1.10 -0.11
C VAL A 26 -26.67 0.10 -0.60
N ALA A 27 -27.59 0.58 0.24
CA ALA A 27 -28.27 1.85 -0.02
C ALA A 27 -27.32 3.04 0.11
N ARG A 28 -27.48 4.08 -0.72
CA ARG A 28 -26.73 5.35 -0.63
C ARG A 28 -26.71 5.96 0.77
N GLN A 29 -27.84 5.87 1.49
CA GLN A 29 -27.96 6.36 2.86
C GLN A 29 -27.01 5.65 3.83
N THR A 30 -26.69 4.37 3.59
CA THR A 30 -25.74 3.61 4.39
C THR A 30 -24.33 4.18 4.24
N VAL A 31 -23.90 4.45 3.01
CA VAL A 31 -22.61 5.12 2.75
C VAL A 31 -22.55 6.50 3.40
N ALA A 32 -23.62 7.29 3.30
CA ALA A 32 -23.68 8.61 3.93
C ALA A 32 -23.49 8.53 5.46
N LYS A 33 -24.11 7.54 6.12
CA LYS A 33 -23.94 7.29 7.56
C LYS A 33 -22.53 6.84 7.93
N TRP A 34 -21.88 6.07 7.06
CA TRP A 34 -20.48 5.69 7.27
C TRP A 34 -19.56 6.91 7.18
N GLU A 35 -19.75 7.77 6.19
CA GLU A 35 -18.94 8.99 6.00
C GLU A 35 -19.15 10.02 7.12
N SER A 36 -20.36 10.16 7.64
CA SER A 36 -20.66 11.06 8.77
C SER A 36 -20.21 10.51 10.12
N GLY A 37 -19.93 9.20 10.21
CA GLY A 37 -19.61 8.52 11.47
C GLY A 37 -20.83 8.10 12.29
N ASP A 38 -22.05 8.25 11.75
CA ASP A 38 -23.29 7.80 12.39
C ASP A 38 -23.43 6.27 12.43
N ALA A 39 -22.73 5.56 11.54
CA ALA A 39 -22.64 4.11 11.51
C ALA A 39 -21.23 3.66 11.11
N ILE A 40 -20.89 2.42 11.42
CA ILE A 40 -19.63 1.78 11.01
C ILE A 40 -19.98 0.63 10.06
N PRO A 41 -19.27 0.47 8.92
CA PRO A 41 -19.47 -0.70 8.07
C PRO A 41 -19.12 -1.98 8.84
N ASP A 42 -19.90 -3.04 8.63
CA ASP A 42 -19.51 -4.37 9.11
C ASP A 42 -18.27 -4.88 8.38
N LEU A 43 -17.76 -6.04 8.79
CA LEU A 43 -16.54 -6.60 8.22
C LEU A 43 -16.67 -6.87 6.72
N ASP A 44 -17.84 -7.35 6.26
CA ASP A 44 -18.07 -7.66 4.84
C ASP A 44 -18.03 -6.39 3.97
N ASN A 45 -18.74 -5.35 4.40
CA ASN A 45 -18.73 -4.06 3.74
C ASN A 45 -17.35 -3.40 3.81
N ALA A 46 -16.65 -3.49 4.93
CA ALA A 46 -15.29 -2.97 5.04
C ALA A 46 -14.32 -3.67 4.08
N CYS A 47 -14.45 -5.00 3.91
CA CYS A 47 -13.70 -5.76 2.91
C CYS A 47 -14.00 -5.27 1.48
N LYS A 48 -15.29 -5.18 1.11
CA LYS A 48 -15.72 -4.67 -0.21
C LYS A 48 -15.19 -3.25 -0.49
N ILE A 49 -15.28 -2.36 0.50
CA ILE A 49 -14.74 -1.00 0.39
C ILE A 49 -13.22 -1.04 0.15
N SER A 50 -12.49 -1.88 0.87
CA SER A 50 -11.04 -2.02 0.71
C SER A 50 -10.64 -2.55 -0.67
N GLU A 51 -11.49 -3.37 -1.29
CA GLU A 51 -11.29 -3.87 -2.66
C GLU A 51 -11.61 -2.79 -3.69
N VAL A 52 -12.73 -2.08 -3.53
CA VAL A 52 -13.14 -0.98 -4.41
C VAL A 52 -12.05 0.08 -4.51
N PHE A 53 -11.42 0.42 -3.39
CA PHE A 53 -10.39 1.46 -3.34
C PHE A 53 -8.96 0.96 -3.54
N ASP A 54 -8.77 -0.35 -3.73
CA ASP A 54 -7.46 -1.00 -3.78
C ASP A 54 -6.53 -0.58 -2.63
N VAL A 55 -7.03 -0.70 -1.41
CA VAL A 55 -6.26 -0.42 -0.18
C VAL A 55 -6.32 -1.63 0.75
N SER A 56 -5.41 -1.71 1.71
CA SER A 56 -5.52 -2.74 2.76
C SER A 56 -6.65 -2.39 3.74
N LEU A 57 -7.32 -3.42 4.28
CA LEU A 57 -8.33 -3.24 5.34
C LEU A 57 -7.73 -2.54 6.58
N ASP A 58 -6.49 -2.88 6.94
CA ASP A 58 -5.76 -2.23 8.04
C ASP A 58 -5.65 -0.71 7.81
N ALA A 59 -5.23 -0.31 6.61
CA ALA A 59 -5.11 1.11 6.28
C ALA A 59 -6.49 1.80 6.21
N LEU A 60 -7.52 1.13 5.69
CA LEU A 60 -8.88 1.68 5.68
C LEU A 60 -9.38 1.99 7.11
N VAL A 61 -9.08 1.13 8.08
CA VAL A 61 -9.61 1.21 9.45
C VAL A 61 -8.76 2.11 10.35
N HIS A 62 -7.42 1.98 10.28
CA HIS A 62 -6.49 2.57 11.25
C HIS A 62 -5.72 3.79 10.75
N HIS A 63 -5.89 4.21 9.48
CA HIS A 63 -5.21 5.40 8.98
C HIS A 63 -5.80 6.68 9.58
N ASP A 64 -4.93 7.55 10.07
CA ASP A 64 -5.28 8.87 10.61
C ASP A 64 -4.52 9.94 9.81
N GLU A 65 -5.13 10.39 8.71
CA GLU A 65 -4.51 11.33 7.74
C GLU A 65 -4.02 12.63 8.42
N GLU A 66 -4.65 13.08 9.51
CA GLU A 66 -4.24 14.28 10.26
C GLU A 66 -2.93 14.06 11.04
N HIS A 67 -2.74 12.88 11.63
CA HIS A 67 -1.51 12.54 12.36
C HIS A 67 -0.34 12.19 11.45
N VAL A 68 -0.59 11.47 10.36
CA VAL A 68 0.48 10.99 9.48
C VAL A 68 0.85 11.98 8.38
N GLY A 69 -0.07 12.86 7.97
CA GLY A 69 0.21 13.93 6.99
C GLY A 69 0.33 13.46 5.55
N TYR A 70 -0.15 12.26 5.22
CA TYR A 70 -0.13 11.68 3.89
C TYR A 70 -1.38 10.80 3.62
N PRO A 71 -1.76 10.61 2.34
CA PRO A 71 -2.93 9.80 1.98
C PRO A 71 -2.71 8.30 2.23
N ILE A 72 -3.82 7.56 2.35
CA ILE A 72 -3.81 6.09 2.43
C ILE A 72 -3.07 5.52 1.20
N PRO A 73 -2.02 4.69 1.39
CA PRO A 73 -1.30 4.09 0.29
C PRO A 73 -2.11 2.98 -0.39
N PRO A 74 -1.86 2.68 -1.68
CA PRO A 74 -2.44 1.54 -2.37
C PRO A 74 -2.11 0.21 -1.68
N ARG A 75 -2.86 -0.84 -2.02
CA ARG A 75 -2.65 -2.19 -1.51
C ARG A 75 -1.23 -2.65 -1.82
N GLY A 76 -0.59 -3.25 -0.81
CA GLY A 76 0.80 -3.71 -0.89
C GLY A 76 1.85 -2.62 -0.66
N LEU A 77 1.48 -1.33 -0.74
CA LEU A 77 2.39 -0.25 -0.37
C LEU A 77 2.20 0.12 1.10
N HIS A 78 3.31 0.14 1.84
CA HIS A 78 3.32 0.44 3.26
C HIS A 78 4.14 1.70 3.54
N LEU A 79 3.58 2.61 4.34
CA LEU A 79 4.32 3.74 4.87
C LEU A 79 4.56 3.54 6.36
N PHE A 80 5.84 3.43 6.72
CA PHE A 80 6.27 3.16 8.11
C PHE A 80 6.62 4.44 8.87
N GLY A 81 6.26 5.61 8.32
CA GLY A 81 6.59 6.92 8.84
C GLY A 81 7.98 7.41 8.41
N VAL A 82 8.39 8.55 8.96
CA VAL A 82 9.71 9.14 8.71
C VAL A 82 10.74 8.50 9.62
N VAL A 83 11.82 7.99 9.03
CA VAL A 83 13.00 7.51 9.76
C VAL A 83 14.09 8.58 9.76
N ARG A 84 14.81 8.73 10.87
CA ARG A 84 15.94 9.66 10.98
C ARG A 84 17.25 8.89 10.86
N MET A 85 18.21 9.49 10.16
CA MET A 85 19.58 9.01 10.14
C MET A 85 20.26 9.36 11.47
N GLY A 86 20.89 8.37 12.10
CA GLY A 86 21.69 8.58 13.29
C GLY A 86 23.07 9.19 12.97
N GLU A 87 23.79 9.61 14.00
CA GLU A 87 25.09 10.32 13.88
C GLU A 87 26.16 9.56 13.08
N ARG A 88 26.03 8.23 12.96
CA ARG A 88 26.95 7.36 12.23
C ARG A 88 26.45 6.96 10.84
N GLY A 89 25.47 7.67 10.28
CA GLY A 89 24.86 7.32 9.00
C GLY A 89 23.90 6.13 9.05
N GLN A 90 23.58 5.63 10.25
CA GLN A 90 22.73 4.45 10.43
C GLN A 90 21.25 4.81 10.31
N ILE A 91 20.48 3.99 9.59
CA ILE A 91 19.02 4.09 9.52
C ILE A 91 18.43 2.90 10.28
N VAL A 92 17.56 3.19 11.25
CA VAL A 92 16.87 2.13 12.00
C VAL A 92 15.61 1.75 11.23
N ILE A 93 15.58 0.53 10.70
CA ILE A 93 14.37 -0.01 10.08
C ILE A 93 13.35 -0.31 11.18
N PRO A 94 12.15 0.31 11.17
CA PRO A 94 11.13 0.10 12.19
C PRO A 94 10.74 -1.37 12.31
N LYS A 95 10.39 -1.82 13.52
CA LYS A 95 9.99 -3.21 13.78
C LYS A 95 8.88 -3.67 12.82
N ARG A 96 7.85 -2.85 12.61
CA ARG A 96 6.74 -3.15 11.69
C ARG A 96 7.23 -3.40 10.26
N ALA A 97 8.19 -2.61 9.75
CA ALA A 97 8.77 -2.82 8.43
C ALA A 97 9.56 -4.13 8.36
N ARG A 98 10.30 -4.45 9.43
CA ARG A 98 11.02 -5.72 9.52
C ARG A 98 10.08 -6.92 9.50
N ASP A 99 8.98 -6.86 10.26
CA ASP A 99 8.01 -7.94 10.33
C ASP A 99 7.30 -8.14 8.97
N VAL A 100 6.92 -7.05 8.29
CA VAL A 100 6.26 -7.09 6.98
C VAL A 100 7.17 -7.64 5.88
N PHE A 101 8.46 -7.26 5.88
CA PHE A 101 9.40 -7.64 4.83
C PHE A 101 10.35 -8.78 5.22
N GLY A 102 10.10 -9.47 6.33
CA GLY A 102 10.93 -10.58 6.80
C GLY A 102 12.40 -10.20 7.03
N LEU A 103 12.66 -8.99 7.54
CA LEU A 103 14.01 -8.50 7.80
C LEU A 103 14.48 -8.88 9.21
N HIS A 104 15.63 -9.52 9.28
CA HIS A 104 16.23 -10.00 10.52
C HIS A 104 17.69 -9.57 10.61
N ALA A 105 18.30 -9.78 11.77
CA ALA A 105 19.74 -9.57 11.92
C ALA A 105 20.48 -10.50 10.94
N GLY A 106 21.35 -9.93 10.10
CA GLY A 106 22.04 -10.65 9.03
C GLY A 106 21.33 -10.64 7.69
N SER A 107 20.13 -10.06 7.56
CA SER A 107 19.51 -9.84 6.24
C SER A 107 20.39 -8.93 5.37
N GLU A 108 20.65 -9.37 4.15
CA GLU A 108 21.39 -8.59 3.16
C GLU A 108 20.45 -7.74 2.31
N LEU A 109 20.73 -6.45 2.25
CA LEU A 109 19.97 -5.47 1.48
C LEU A 109 20.86 -4.86 0.40
N LEU A 110 20.39 -4.91 -0.84
CA LEU A 110 20.91 -4.12 -1.95
C LEU A 110 20.50 -2.66 -1.74
N MET A 111 21.49 -1.77 -1.72
CA MET A 111 21.29 -0.32 -1.69
C MET A 111 21.47 0.24 -3.10
N LEU A 112 20.45 0.93 -3.58
CA LEU A 112 20.43 1.62 -4.88
C LEU A 112 20.36 3.12 -4.65
N GLY A 113 20.99 3.90 -5.51
CA GLY A 113 20.99 5.36 -5.44
C GLY A 113 20.82 5.98 -6.82
N ASP A 114 19.97 6.98 -6.90
CA ASP A 114 19.78 7.85 -8.05
C ASP A 114 19.78 9.31 -7.56
N GLU A 115 20.55 10.20 -8.19
CA GLU A 115 20.72 11.57 -7.72
C GLU A 115 19.42 12.40 -7.78
N SER A 116 18.47 12.00 -8.63
CA SER A 116 17.17 12.67 -8.78
C SER A 116 16.05 12.04 -7.95
N GLN A 117 16.14 10.74 -7.65
CA GLN A 117 15.08 9.98 -6.95
C GLN A 117 15.43 9.62 -5.50
N GLY A 118 16.71 9.62 -5.13
CA GLY A 118 17.18 9.26 -3.79
C GLY A 118 17.65 7.80 -3.67
N ILE A 119 17.46 7.20 -2.49
CA ILE A 119 17.99 5.87 -2.15
C ILE A 119 16.83 4.87 -2.03
N ALA A 120 17.05 3.66 -2.56
CA ALA A 120 16.16 2.52 -2.38
C ALA A 120 16.90 1.35 -1.72
N LEU A 121 16.16 0.55 -0.93
CA LEU A 121 16.65 -0.68 -0.30
C LEU A 121 15.79 -1.85 -0.76
N GLN A 122 16.41 -2.92 -1.21
CA GLN A 122 15.74 -4.16 -1.61
C GLN A 122 16.49 -5.37 -1.05
N ARG A 123 15.79 -6.46 -0.68
CA ARG A 123 16.46 -7.70 -0.32
C ARG A 123 17.23 -8.26 -1.52
N VAL A 124 18.47 -8.68 -1.28
CA VAL A 124 19.32 -9.26 -2.35
C VAL A 124 18.65 -10.49 -2.96
N GLU A 125 18.09 -11.38 -2.13
CA GLU A 125 17.39 -12.59 -2.56
C GLU A 125 16.22 -12.30 -3.50
N ASP A 126 15.42 -11.27 -3.20
CA ASP A 126 14.27 -10.88 -4.03
C ASP A 126 14.75 -10.27 -5.36
N ALA A 127 15.83 -9.47 -5.33
CA ALA A 127 16.41 -8.88 -6.53
C ALA A 127 16.98 -9.96 -7.48
N VAL A 128 17.67 -10.95 -6.94
CA VAL A 128 18.19 -12.09 -7.72
C VAL A 128 17.03 -12.89 -8.33
N ALA A 129 16.00 -13.22 -7.53
CA ALA A 129 14.83 -13.94 -8.02
C ALA A 129 14.10 -13.20 -9.16
N GLN A 130 14.02 -11.86 -9.09
CA GLN A 130 13.47 -11.03 -10.16
C GLN A 130 14.33 -11.08 -11.43
N LEU A 131 15.66 -10.98 -11.31
CA LEU A 131 16.58 -11.08 -12.45
C LEU A 131 16.51 -12.45 -13.14
N GLU A 132 16.43 -13.53 -12.37
CA GLU A 132 16.26 -14.88 -12.95
C GLU A 132 14.92 -15.05 -13.66
N ARG A 133 13.84 -14.48 -13.12
CA ARG A 133 12.52 -14.49 -13.78
C ARG A 133 12.57 -13.67 -15.08
N PHE A 134 13.22 -12.51 -15.05
CA PHE A 134 13.39 -11.68 -16.23
C PHE A 134 14.23 -12.38 -17.31
N GLY A 135 15.36 -12.98 -16.93
CA GLY A 135 16.21 -13.73 -17.85
C GLY A 135 15.47 -14.89 -18.53
N ARG A 136 14.63 -15.62 -17.78
CA ARG A 136 13.74 -16.65 -18.34
C ARG A 136 12.74 -16.09 -19.34
N ALA A 137 12.04 -15.01 -18.99
CA ALA A 137 11.05 -14.39 -19.87
C ALA A 137 11.65 -13.81 -21.17
N VAL A 138 12.88 -13.27 -21.11
CA VAL A 138 13.60 -12.81 -22.30
C VAL A 138 13.97 -14.00 -23.19
N ASN A 139 14.48 -15.09 -22.60
CA ASN A 139 14.89 -16.27 -23.36
C ASN A 139 13.71 -16.96 -24.05
N GLU A 140 12.55 -17.03 -23.39
CA GLU A 140 11.31 -17.57 -23.97
C GLU A 140 10.81 -16.72 -25.16
N ARG A 141 10.88 -15.39 -25.07
CA ARG A 141 10.52 -14.49 -26.18
C ARG A 141 11.46 -14.60 -27.37
N VAL A 142 12.76 -14.70 -27.14
CA VAL A 142 13.76 -14.89 -28.22
C VAL A 142 13.62 -16.26 -28.88
N SER A 143 13.14 -17.27 -28.16
CA SER A 143 12.90 -18.61 -28.70
C SER A 143 11.57 -18.76 -29.45
N ALA A 144 10.60 -17.86 -29.22
CA ALA A 144 9.25 -17.92 -29.77
C ALA A 144 9.05 -17.09 -31.05
N ASP A 145 10.05 -16.29 -31.45
CA ASP A 145 10.03 -15.50 -32.69
C ASP A 145 11.25 -15.86 -33.57
N PRO A 146 11.27 -17.05 -34.21
CA PRO A 146 12.28 -17.39 -35.19
C PRO A 146 11.85 -16.85 -36.56
N GLU A 147 12.14 -15.57 -36.82
CA GLU A 147 11.92 -14.84 -38.09
C GLU A 147 10.48 -14.61 -38.57
#